data_AF-A0A1V6EUM7-F1
#
_entry.id   AF-A0A1V6EUM7-F1
#
_cell.length_a   1.000
_cell.length_b   1.000
_cell.length_c   1.000
_cell.angle_alpha   90.00
_cell.angle_beta   90.00
_cell.angle_gamma   90.00
#
_symmetry.space_group_name_H-M   'P 1'
#
loop_
_entity.id
_entity.type
_entity.pdbx_description
1 polymer ?
#
loop_
_entity_poly.entity_id
_entity_poly.type
_entity_poly.pdbx_seq_one_letter_code
_entity_poly.pdbx_strand_id
1 'polypeptide(L)'
;MARNLYPEAFFGGKVSDAAKEKTGQQLEKNIAAFAKLAKFSPYLAGDTFTLADCGGAVHLQLVASATKIIYGRDFMADLPVRDYLKLLGERPTVQKVNAERKVNTELMLAAAKAKAQAKT
;
A
#
# COMPACT_ATOMS: atom_id res chain seq x y z
N MET A 1 11.38 5.48 0.73
CA MET A 1 10.07 5.09 1.30
C MET A 1 9.38 4.14 0.30
N ALA A 2 8.37 3.34 0.70
CA ALA A 2 7.72 2.35 -0.19
C ALA A 2 7.29 2.92 -1.56
N ARG A 3 6.88 4.19 -1.60
CA ARG A 3 6.53 4.92 -2.83
C ARG A 3 7.62 4.95 -3.89
N ASN A 4 8.90 4.84 -3.52
CA ASN A 4 10.02 4.76 -4.45
C ASN A 4 9.92 3.54 -5.37
N LEU A 5 9.18 2.51 -4.96
CA LEU A 5 8.96 1.27 -5.70
C LEU A 5 7.81 1.37 -6.70
N TYR A 6 6.92 2.35 -6.53
CA TYR A 6 5.65 2.40 -7.26
C TYR A 6 5.81 2.56 -8.77
N PRO A 7 6.81 3.29 -9.31
CA PRO A 7 7.02 3.37 -10.75
C PRO A 7 7.11 2.00 -11.41
N GLU A 8 7.88 1.07 -10.83
CA GLU A 8 8.00 -0.30 -11.34
C GLU A 8 6.87 -1.21 -10.86
N ALA A 9 6.43 -1.08 -9.61
CA ALA A 9 5.41 -1.97 -9.06
C ALA A 9 4.03 -1.80 -9.71
N PHE A 10 3.66 -0.57 -10.08
CA PHE A 10 2.28 -0.25 -10.49
C PHE A 10 2.16 0.46 -11.84
N PHE A 11 3.23 1.09 -12.32
CA PHE A 11 3.14 2.03 -13.46
C PHE A 11 4.02 1.66 -14.66
N GLY A 12 4.55 0.44 -14.71
CA GLY A 12 5.31 -0.09 -15.85
C GLY A 12 6.68 0.57 -16.08
N GLY A 13 7.15 1.39 -15.14
CA GLY A 13 8.49 1.95 -15.14
C GLY A 13 9.54 0.95 -14.65
N LYS A 14 10.75 1.45 -14.42
CA LYS A 14 11.85 0.68 -13.82
C LYS A 14 12.49 1.46 -12.68
N VAL A 15 12.87 0.75 -11.63
CA VAL A 15 13.65 1.25 -10.50
C VAL A 15 14.97 0.50 -10.50
N SER A 16 16.09 1.22 -10.35
CA SER A 16 17.42 0.60 -10.36
C SER A 16 17.59 -0.38 -9.20
N ASP A 17 18.44 -1.39 -9.39
CA ASP A 17 18.69 -2.41 -8.35
C ASP A 17 19.24 -1.79 -7.07
N ALA A 18 20.18 -0.84 -7.18
CA ALA A 18 20.69 -0.09 -6.02
C ALA A 18 19.58 0.68 -5.27
N ALA A 19 18.60 1.24 -5.98
CA ALA A 19 17.47 1.94 -5.35
C ALA A 19 16.49 0.96 -4.70
N LYS A 20 16.27 -0.22 -5.29
CA LYS A 20 15.46 -1.30 -4.71
C LYS A 20 16.12 -1.87 -3.45
N GLU A 21 17.43 -2.12 -3.46
CA GLU A 21 18.18 -2.61 -2.30
C GLU A 21 18.10 -1.62 -1.13
N LYS A 22 18.47 -0.35 -1.37
CA LYS A 22 18.40 0.70 -0.34
C LYS A 22 16.98 0.89 0.21
N THR A 23 15.97 0.80 -0.64
CA THR A 23 14.57 0.92 -0.21
C THR A 23 14.14 -0.28 0.62
N GLY A 24 14.59 -1.49 0.27
CA GLY A 24 14.29 -2.73 1.02
C GLY A 24 14.83 -2.67 2.44
N GLN A 25 16.11 -2.34 2.61
CA GLN A 25 16.75 -2.19 3.93
C GLN A 25 16.02 -1.15 4.80
N GLN A 26 15.62 -0.03 4.20
CA GLN A 26 14.87 1.01 4.91
C GLN A 26 13.47 0.54 5.32
N LEU A 27 12.79 -0.24 4.47
CA LEU A 27 11.46 -0.77 4.77
C LEU A 27 11.49 -1.78 5.90
N GLU A 28 12.46 -2.69 5.94
CA GLU A 28 12.60 -3.66 7.05
C GLU A 28 12.75 -2.94 8.39
N LYS A 29 13.66 -1.96 8.47
CA LYS A 29 13.83 -1.14 9.67
C LYS A 29 12.56 -0.38 10.06
N ASN A 30 11.89 0.25 9.09
CA ASN A 30 10.72 1.08 9.34
C ASN A 30 9.50 0.26 9.74
N ILE A 31 9.31 -0.92 9.14
CA ILE A 31 8.20 -1.82 9.47
C ILE A 31 8.39 -2.40 10.86
N ALA A 32 9.62 -2.80 11.23
CA ALA A 32 9.92 -3.22 12.60
C ALA A 32 9.66 -2.10 13.63
N ALA A 33 9.98 -0.84 13.30
CA ALA A 33 9.66 0.30 14.15
C ALA A 33 8.14 0.56 14.23
N PHE A 34 7.44 0.51 13.10
CA PHE A 34 5.99 0.65 13.02
C PHE A 34 5.27 -0.41 13.85
N ALA A 35 5.73 -1.66 13.82
CA ALA A 35 5.17 -2.77 14.60
C ALA A 35 5.18 -2.51 16.11
N LYS A 36 6.15 -1.73 16.61
CA LYS A 36 6.21 -1.34 18.03
C LYS A 36 5.18 -0.27 18.41
N LEU A 37 4.72 0.51 17.43
CA LEU A 37 3.77 1.61 17.61
C LEU A 37 2.33 1.17 17.38
N ALA A 38 2.09 0.37 16.34
CA ALA A 38 0.78 -0.12 15.99
C ALA A 38 0.23 -1.04 17.09
N LYS A 39 -1.04 -0.82 17.47
CA LYS A 39 -1.71 -1.60 18.51
C LYS A 39 -2.57 -2.72 17.95
N PHE A 40 -3.24 -2.48 16.82
CA PHE A 40 -4.18 -3.42 16.20
C PHE A 40 -5.19 -4.00 17.21
N SER A 41 -5.84 -3.13 18.00
CA SER A 41 -6.64 -3.55 19.17
C SER A 41 -8.09 -3.02 19.22
N PRO A 42 -8.95 -3.19 18.19
CA PRO A 42 -8.67 -3.84 16.90
C PRO A 42 -8.23 -2.83 15.83
N TYR A 43 -8.25 -1.53 16.15
CA TYR A 43 -7.85 -0.44 15.27
C TYR A 43 -6.36 -0.14 15.39
N LEU A 44 -5.83 0.66 14.46
CA LEU A 44 -4.38 0.82 14.29
C LEU A 44 -3.71 1.41 15.54
N ALA A 45 -4.38 2.34 16.22
CA ALA A 45 -3.86 3.03 17.40
C ALA A 45 -4.47 2.56 18.73
N GLY A 46 -5.44 1.63 18.72
CA GLY A 46 -6.11 1.17 19.94
C GLY A 46 -7.49 0.56 19.69
N ASP A 47 -8.39 0.76 20.66
CA ASP A 47 -9.76 0.24 20.71
C ASP A 47 -10.81 1.07 20.00
N THR A 48 -10.42 2.27 19.57
CA THR A 48 -11.28 3.23 18.89
C THR A 48 -10.74 3.56 17.50
N PHE A 49 -11.64 3.75 16.54
CA PHE A 49 -11.28 4.18 15.19
C PHE A 49 -10.79 5.64 15.23
N THR A 50 -9.64 5.91 14.63
CA THR A 50 -9.00 7.24 14.63
C THR A 50 -8.53 7.64 13.23
N LEU A 51 -7.90 8.83 13.12
CA LEU A 51 -7.22 9.23 11.89
C LEU A 51 -6.09 8.28 11.48
N ALA A 52 -5.50 7.53 12.42
CA ALA A 52 -4.53 6.50 12.09
C ALA A 52 -5.15 5.44 11.17
N ASP A 53 -6.42 5.11 11.35
CA ASP A 53 -7.12 4.13 10.53
C ASP A 53 -7.47 4.63 9.14
N CYS A 54 -7.75 5.94 9.00
CA CYS A 54 -7.87 6.56 7.68
C CYS A 54 -6.58 6.37 6.85
N GLY A 55 -5.41 6.53 7.48
CA GLY A 55 -4.13 6.25 6.85
C GLY A 55 -3.87 4.75 6.64
N GLY A 56 -4.18 3.92 7.65
CA GLY A 56 -4.00 2.47 7.63
C GLY A 56 -4.75 1.80 6.49
N ALA A 57 -6.04 2.16 6.31
CA ALA A 57 -6.93 1.63 5.29
C ALA A 57 -6.39 1.77 3.86
N VAL A 58 -5.63 2.84 3.58
CA VAL A 58 -5.15 3.16 2.23
C VAL A 58 -3.66 2.84 2.01
N HIS A 59 -2.84 2.93 3.06
CA HIS A 59 -1.39 2.80 2.91
C HIS A 59 -0.91 1.36 3.06
N LEU A 60 -1.44 0.60 4.03
CA LEU A 60 -0.87 -0.72 4.37
C LEU A 60 -0.99 -1.72 3.21
N GLN A 61 -2.14 -1.73 2.53
CA GLN A 61 -2.33 -2.59 1.36
C GLN A 61 -1.38 -2.25 0.21
N LEU A 62 -1.07 -0.96 -0.02
CA LEU A 62 -0.15 -0.56 -1.08
C LEU A 62 1.30 -0.94 -0.76
N VAL A 63 1.72 -0.85 0.50
CA VAL A 63 3.06 -1.29 0.92
C VAL A 63 3.20 -2.81 0.76
N ALA A 64 2.21 -3.57 1.23
CA ALA A 64 2.17 -5.02 1.08
C ALA A 64 2.24 -5.44 -0.41
N SER A 65 1.41 -4.83 -1.26
CA SER A 65 1.40 -5.12 -2.69
C SER A 65 2.70 -4.72 -3.39
N ALA A 66 3.25 -3.52 -3.11
CA ALA A 66 4.47 -3.05 -3.76
C ALA A 66 5.67 -3.93 -3.40
N THR A 67 5.80 -4.32 -2.13
CA THR A 67 6.90 -5.18 -1.68
C THR A 67 6.77 -6.59 -2.24
N LYS A 68 5.55 -7.15 -2.31
CA LYS A 68 5.31 -8.44 -2.95
C LYS A 68 5.67 -8.44 -4.43
N ILE A 69 5.31 -7.39 -5.18
CA ILE A 69 5.62 -7.27 -6.62
C ILE A 69 7.12 -7.14 -6.86
N ILE A 70 7.82 -6.32 -6.08
CA ILE A 70 9.24 -6.00 -6.32
C ILE A 70 10.20 -7.04 -5.72
N TYR A 71 9.90 -7.54 -4.53
CA TYR A 71 10.81 -8.41 -3.76
C TYR A 71 10.31 -9.84 -3.63
N GLY A 72 9.15 -10.18 -4.21
CA GLY A 72 8.55 -11.51 -4.11
C GLY A 72 7.96 -11.85 -2.74
N ARG A 73 8.02 -10.93 -1.76
CA ARG A 73 7.50 -11.12 -0.40
C ARG A 73 6.78 -9.88 0.11
N ASP A 74 5.70 -10.09 0.85
CA ASP A 74 5.03 -9.02 1.60
C ASP A 74 5.85 -8.73 2.86
N PHE A 75 6.40 -7.53 2.98
CA PHE A 75 7.22 -7.15 4.14
C PHE A 75 6.39 -6.94 5.41
N MET A 76 5.06 -6.88 5.31
CA MET A 76 4.13 -6.74 6.44
C MET A 76 3.48 -8.07 6.83
N ALA A 77 3.92 -9.20 6.25
CA ALA A 77 3.30 -10.52 6.47
C ALA A 77 3.25 -10.97 7.94
N ASP A 78 4.19 -10.50 8.76
CA ASP A 78 4.25 -10.82 10.20
C ASP A 78 3.34 -9.92 11.07
N LEU A 79 2.62 -8.97 10.46
CA LEU A 79 1.68 -8.08 11.13
C LEU A 79 0.23 -8.51 10.83
N PRO A 80 -0.73 -8.23 11.73
CA PRO A 80 -2.15 -8.58 11.52
C PRO A 80 -2.86 -7.64 10.51
N VAL A 81 -2.16 -7.14 9.50
CA VAL A 81 -2.67 -6.17 8.51
C VAL A 81 -3.86 -6.74 7.75
N ARG A 82 -3.84 -8.04 7.41
CA ARG A 82 -4.95 -8.68 6.69
C ARG A 82 -6.25 -8.63 7.49
N ASP A 83 -6.21 -9.03 8.76
CA ASP A 83 -7.39 -9.05 9.62
C ASP A 83 -7.87 -7.64 9.95
N TYR A 84 -6.92 -6.73 10.19
CA TYR A 84 -7.20 -5.31 10.34
C TYR A 84 -7.91 -4.70 9.12
N LEU A 85 -7.43 -4.95 7.90
CA LEU A 85 -8.07 -4.45 6.68
C LEU A 85 -9.42 -5.12 6.41
N LYS A 86 -9.60 -6.38 6.80
CA LYS A 86 -10.89 -7.07 6.74
C LYS A 86 -11.91 -6.37 7.64
N LEU A 87 -11.56 -6.10 8.89
CA LEU A 87 -12.40 -5.34 9.84
C LEU A 87 -12.78 -3.98 9.27
N LEU A 88 -11.80 -3.21 8.77
CA LEU A 88 -12.10 -1.91 8.19
C LEU A 88 -12.99 -2.01 6.94
N GLY A 89 -12.86 -3.08 6.16
CA GLY A 89 -13.68 -3.35 4.98
C GLY A 89 -15.16 -3.58 5.25
N GLU A 90 -15.55 -3.82 6.51
CA GLU A 90 -16.97 -3.91 6.92
C GLU A 90 -17.63 -2.52 7.03
N ARG A 91 -16.84 -1.44 7.11
CA ARG A 91 -17.37 -0.07 7.27
C ARG A 91 -17.93 0.46 5.94
N PRO A 92 -19.16 1.00 5.90
CA PRO A 92 -19.75 1.53 4.67
C PRO A 92 -18.89 2.60 3.97
N THR A 93 -18.19 3.43 4.75
CA THR A 93 -17.29 4.45 4.21
C THR A 93 -16.08 3.87 3.49
N VAL A 94 -15.48 2.81 4.05
CA VAL A 94 -14.32 2.13 3.46
C VAL A 94 -14.74 1.33 2.22
N GLN A 95 -15.94 0.72 2.25
CA GLN A 95 -16.51 0.05 1.08
C GLN A 95 -16.70 1.03 -0.09
N LYS A 96 -17.31 2.20 0.17
CA LYS A 96 -17.47 3.26 -0.83
C LYS A 96 -16.13 3.70 -1.40
N VAL A 97 -15.15 4.02 -0.54
CA VAL A 97 -13.81 4.44 -0.96
C VAL A 97 -13.15 3.36 -1.84
N ASN A 98 -13.26 2.09 -1.46
CA ASN A 98 -12.65 1.00 -2.24
C ASN A 98 -13.34 0.78 -3.59
N ALA A 99 -14.66 0.89 -3.65
CA ALA A 99 -15.41 0.81 -4.89
C ALA A 99 -15.01 1.94 -5.85
N GLU A 100 -15.00 3.19 -5.37
CA GLU A 100 -14.62 4.36 -6.16
C GLU A 100 -13.14 4.33 -6.55
N ARG A 101 -12.25 3.89 -5.65
CA ARG A 101 -10.83 3.69 -5.96
C ARG A 101 -10.64 2.71 -7.10
N LYS A 102 -11.39 1.60 -7.14
CA LYS A 102 -11.29 0.60 -8.23
C LYS A 102 -11.66 1.24 -9.57
N VAL A 103 -12.81 1.90 -9.65
CA VAL A 103 -13.27 2.60 -10.86
C VAL A 103 -12.25 3.65 -11.31
N ASN A 104 -11.77 4.49 -10.38
CA ASN A 104 -10.82 5.55 -10.71
C ASN A 104 -9.45 4.98 -11.14
N THR A 105 -9.00 3.87 -10.55
CA THR A 105 -7.76 3.19 -10.97
C THR A 105 -7.86 2.74 -12.43
N GLU A 106 -8.99 2.17 -12.84
CA GLU A 106 -9.23 1.75 -14.23
C GLU A 106 -9.20 2.96 -15.19
N LEU A 107 -9.86 4.06 -14.83
CA LEU A 107 -9.83 5.32 -15.60
C LEU A 107 -8.42 5.91 -15.72
N MET A 108 -7.67 5.95 -14.62
CA MET A 108 -6.30 6.45 -14.57
C MET A 108 -5.38 5.63 -15.50
N LEU A 109 -5.48 4.30 -15.45
CA LEU A 109 -4.67 3.42 -16.30
C LEU A 109 -5.04 3.56 -17.78
N ALA A 110 -6.33 3.68 -18.11
CA ALA A 110 -6.77 3.94 -19.47
C ALA A 110 -6.22 5.28 -20.01
N ALA A 111 -6.29 6.34 -19.21
CA ALA A 111 -5.74 7.65 -19.56
C ALA A 111 -4.22 7.62 -19.73
N ALA A 112 -3.50 6.87 -18.88
CA ALA A 112 -2.06 6.69 -19.00
C ALA A 112 -1.67 5.96 -20.29
N LYS A 113 -2.41 4.90 -20.66
CA LYS A 113 -2.21 4.15 -21.91
C LYS A 113 -2.44 5.03 -23.14
N ALA A 114 -3.53 5.81 -23.15
CA ALA A 114 -3.83 6.72 -24.26
C ALA A 114 -2.73 7.79 -24.44
N LYS A 115 -2.22 8.36 -23.34
CA LYS A 115 -1.10 9.31 -23.38
C LYS A 115 0.19 8.68 -23.89
N ALA A 116 0.47 7.42 -23.56
CA ALA A 116 1.65 6.72 -24.06
C ALA A 116 1.55 6.50 -25.58
N GLN A 117 0.38 6.08 -26.08
CA GLN A 117 0.13 5.88 -27.51
C GLN A 117 0.22 7.17 -28.32
N ALA A 118 -0.20 8.31 -27.75
CA ALA A 118 -0.12 9.61 -28.42
C ALA A 118 1.31 10.20 -28.50
N LYS A 119 2.28 9.62 -27.79
CA LYS A 119 3.70 10.04 -27.81
C LYS A 119 4.56 9.22 -28.77
N THR A 120 4.02 8.12 -29.28
CA THR A 120 4.59 7.27 -30.33
C THR A 120 4.02 7.66 -31.68
#